data_AF-A0A8S9IT03-F1
#
_entry.id   AF-A0A8S9IT03-F1
#
_cell.length_a   1.000
_cell.length_b   1.000
_cell.length_c   1.000
_cell.angle_alpha   90.00
_cell.angle_beta   90.00
_cell.angle_gamma   90.00
#
_symmetry.space_group_name_H-M   'P 1'
#
loop_
_entity.id
_entity.type
_entity.pdbx_description
1 polymer ?
#
loop_
_entity_poly.entity_id
_entity_poly.type
_entity_poly.pdbx_seq_one_letter_code
_entity_poly.pdbx_strand_id
1 'polypeptide(L)' 'MLSCPYVGVLWTEINRRIRDLVPPFSNWSHLMQWASSSTSLTPYILHMMVVQALTYTIWQQRNNMLHN' A
#
# COMPACT_ATOMS: atom_id res chain seq x y z
N MET A 1 7.52 -3.88 -8.64
CA MET A 1 6.08 -4.17 -8.46
C MET A 1 5.40 -3.13 -7.58
N LEU A 2 6.04 -2.74 -6.46
CA LEU A 2 5.63 -1.64 -5.58
C LEU A 2 6.10 -0.24 -6.05
N SER A 3 6.77 -0.18 -7.20
CA SER A 3 7.35 1.04 -7.76
C SER A 3 6.97 1.12 -9.24
N CYS A 4 5.92 1.87 -9.54
CA CYS A 4 5.52 2.30 -10.89
C CYS A 4 4.62 3.54 -10.75
N PRO A 5 4.37 4.32 -11.82
CA PRO A 5 3.58 5.55 -11.74
C PRO A 5 2.20 5.34 -11.10
N TYR A 6 1.50 4.27 -11.48
CA TYR A 6 0.20 3.91 -10.90
C TYR A 6 0.26 3.69 -9.38
N VAL A 7 1.25 2.92 -8.92
CA VAL A 7 1.44 2.66 -7.49
C VAL A 7 1.85 3.94 -6.75
N GLY A 8 2.60 4.84 -7.39
CA GLY A 8 2.91 6.15 -6.82
C GLY A 8 1.66 7.00 -6.53
N VAL A 9 0.67 6.95 -7.43
CA VAL A 9 -0.64 7.62 -7.20
C VAL A 9 -1.37 6.99 -6.02
N LEU A 10 -1.40 5.65 -5.93
CA LEU A 10 -2.02 4.97 -4.79
C LEU A 10 -1.37 5.34 -3.46
N TRP A 11 -0.03 5.36 -3.40
CA TRP A 11 0.70 5.79 -2.21
C TRP A 11 0.45 7.24 -1.83
N THR A 12 0.27 8.12 -2.81
CA THR A 12 -0.07 9.52 -2.56
C THR A 12 -1.45 9.63 -1.90
N GLU A 13 -2.44 8.88 -2.39
CA GLU A 13 -3.78 8.86 -1.78
C GLU A 13 -3.80 8.20 -0.39
N ILE A 14 -3.01 7.15 -0.18
CA ILE A 14 -2.86 6.50 1.13
C ILE A 14 -2.25 7.51 2.12
N ASN A 15 -1.15 8.16 1.75
CA ASN A 15 -0.49 9.18 2.57
C ASN A 15 -1.41 10.33 2.95
N ARG A 16 -2.31 10.74 2.05
CA ARG A 16 -3.27 11.81 2.32
C ARG A 16 -4.33 11.43 3.35
N ARG A 17 -4.62 10.13 3.51
CA ARG A 17 -5.74 9.63 4.32
C ARG A 17 -5.30 9.00 5.64
N ILE A 18 -4.17 8.32 5.63
CA ILE A 18 -3.62 7.72 6.85
C ILE A 18 -2.93 8.83 7.65
N ARG A 19 -3.22 8.91 8.95
CA ARG A 19 -2.57 9.87 9.85
C ARG A 19 -1.28 9.28 10.41
N ASP A 20 -0.47 8.70 9.52
CA ASP A 20 0.79 8.05 9.86
C ASP A 20 1.85 8.32 8.80
N LEU A 21 3.11 8.19 9.19
CA LEU A 21 4.23 8.25 8.27
C LEU A 21 4.28 6.96 7.45
N VAL A 22 4.01 7.06 6.15
CA VAL A 22 4.18 5.93 5.23
C VAL A 22 5.57 6.00 4.60
N PRO A 23 6.48 5.07 4.93
CA PRO A 23 7.81 5.05 4.32
C PRO A 23 7.74 4.66 2.83
N PRO A 24 8.71 5.08 2.01
CA PRO A 24 8.82 4.59 0.64
C PRO A 24 9.20 3.11 0.62
N PHE A 25 8.32 2.26 0.07
CA PHE A 25 8.56 0.83 -0.01
C PHE A 25 9.20 0.43 -1.34
N SER A 26 10.41 -0.11 -1.28
CA SER A 26 11.13 -0.67 -2.44
C SER A 26 11.02 -2.20 -2.52
N ASN A 27 10.66 -2.86 -1.42
CA ASN A 27 10.56 -4.32 -1.33
C ASN A 27 9.35 -4.76 -0.47
N TRP A 28 8.90 -6.00 -0.67
CA TRP A 28 7.74 -6.56 0.03
C TRP A 28 7.99 -6.80 1.52
N SER A 29 9.23 -7.12 1.92
CA SER A 29 9.57 -7.37 3.32
C SER A 29 9.35 -6.12 4.18
N HIS A 30 9.78 -4.95 3.70
CA HIS A 30 9.55 -3.66 4.38
C HIS A 30 8.06 -3.30 4.44
N LEU A 31 7.32 -3.60 3.38
CA LEU A 31 5.87 -3.40 3.35
C LEU A 31 5.16 -4.24 4.42
N MET A 32 5.53 -5.52 4.52
CA MET A 32 4.95 -6.43 5.51
C MET A 32 5.36 -6.07 6.94
N GLN A 33 6.60 -5.63 7.15
CA GLN A 33 7.05 -5.11 8.45
C GLN A 33 6.21 -3.91 8.88
N TRP A 34 5.95 -2.97 7.97
CA TRP A 34 5.06 -1.84 8.25
C TRP A 34 3.61 -2.29 8.50
N ALA A 35 3.10 -3.23 7.70
CA ALA A 35 1.76 -3.80 7.87
C ALA A 35 1.55 -4.41 9.26
N SER A 36 2.59 -5.05 9.80
CA SER A 36 2.57 -5.66 11.14
C SER A 36 2.93 -4.70 12.27
N SER A 37 3.33 -3.47 11.96
CA SER A 37 3.63 -2.44 12.96
C SER A 37 2.38 -1.70 13.41
N SER A 38 2.38 -1.21 14.64
CA SER A 38 1.38 -0.28 15.15
C SER A 38 2.05 1.02 15.60
N THR A 39 1.33 2.13 15.46
CA THR A 39 1.72 3.43 16.00
C THR A 39 0.65 3.94 16.97
N SER A 40 0.93 5.01 17.70
CA SER A 40 -0.06 5.66 18.57
C SER A 40 -1.25 6.24 17.81
N LEU A 41 -1.06 6.55 16.53
CA LEU A 41 -2.08 7.16 15.67
C LEU A 41 -2.79 6.13 14.79
N THR A 42 -2.12 5.04 14.44
CA THR A 42 -2.64 4.04 13.52
C THR A 42 -2.41 2.62 14.04
N PRO A 43 -3.49 1.86 14.32
CA PRO A 43 -3.37 0.47 14.73
C PRO A 43 -2.92 -0.41 13.55
N TYR A 44 -2.24 -1.52 13.84
CA TYR A 44 -1.73 -2.44 12.82
C TYR A 44 -2.81 -2.95 11.86
N ILE A 45 -4.06 -3.10 12.33
CA ILE A 45 -5.19 -3.52 11.49
C ILE A 45 -5.41 -2.55 10.33
N LEU A 46 -5.25 -1.24 10.55
CA LEU A 46 -5.40 -0.26 9.49
C LEU A 46 -4.25 -0.35 8.48
N HIS A 47 -3.01 -0.57 8.94
CA HIS A 47 -1.87 -0.83 8.06
C HIS A 47 -2.10 -2.08 7.21
N MET A 48 -2.59 -3.16 7.81
CA MET A 48 -2.97 -4.38 7.08
C MET A 48 -4.05 -4.12 6.03
N MET A 49 -5.12 -3.38 6.38
CA MET A 49 -6.18 -3.04 5.42
C MET A 49 -5.64 -2.24 4.23
N VAL A 50 -4.73 -1.29 4.49
CA VAL A 50 -4.07 -0.51 3.43
C VAL A 50 -3.25 -1.42 2.53
N VAL A 51 -2.44 -2.32 3.08
CA VAL A 51 -1.63 -3.26 2.28
C VAL A 51 -2.50 -4.22 1.47
N GLN A 52 -3.60 -4.72 2.04
CA GLN A 52 -4.57 -5.56 1.34
C GLN A 52 -5.22 -4.81 0.18
N ALA A 53 -5.77 -3.61 0.43
CA ALA A 53 -6.41 -2.79 -0.59
C ALA A 53 -5.44 -2.44 -1.72
N LEU A 54 -4.23 -1.98 -1.37
CA LEU A 54 -3.17 -1.68 -2.33
C LEU A 54 -2.85 -2.89 -3.22
N THR A 55 -2.61 -4.05 -2.60
CA THR A 55 -2.23 -5.27 -3.34
C THR A 55 -3.34 -5.72 -4.28
N TYR A 56 -4.59 -5.70 -3.81
CA TYR A 56 -5.76 -6.04 -4.61
C TYR A 56 -5.94 -5.07 -5.79
N THR A 57 -5.85 -3.77 -5.55
CA THR A 57 -6.00 -2.74 -6.60
C THR A 57 -4.90 -2.87 -7.67
N ILE A 58 -3.65 -3.14 -7.27
CA ILE A 58 -2.56 -3.38 -8.23
C ILE A 58 -2.83 -4.64 -9.05
N TRP A 59 -3.23 -5.73 -8.40
CA TRP A 59 -3.57 -6.97 -9.09
C TRP A 59 -4.71 -6.75 -10.10
N GLN A 60 -5.80 -6.12 -9.66
CA GLN A 60 -6.97 -5.83 -10.49
C GLN A 60 -6.60 -4.98 -11.71
N GLN A 61 -5.83 -3.92 -11.51
CA GLN A 61 -5.39 -3.03 -12.57
C GLN A 61 -4.56 -3.77 -13.63
N ARG A 62 -3.62 -4.63 -13.22
CA ARG A 62 -2.79 -5.41 -14.13
C ARG A 62 -3.58 -6.49 -14.84
N ASN A 63 -4.49 -7.16 -14.13
CA ASN A 63 -5.34 -8.18 -14.71
C ASN A 63 -6.24 -7.58 -15.80
N ASN A 64 -6.78 -6.39 -15.56
CA ASN A 64 -7.55 -5.65 -16.56
C ASN A 64 -6.72 -5.29 -17.80
N MET A 65 -5.44 -4.90 -17.65
CA MET A 65 -4.58 -4.61 -18.80
C MET A 65 -4.24 -5.83 -19.67
N LEU A 66 -4.33 -7.04 -19.11
CA LEU A 66 -4.02 -8.28 -19.82
C LEU A 66 -5.25 -8.88 -20.51
N HIS A 67 -6.44 -8.66 -19.95
CA HIS A 67 -7.65 -9.38 -20.35
C HIS A 67 -8.75 -8.50 -20.96
N ASN A 68 -8.63 -7.16 -20.87
CA ASN A 68 -9.54 -6.19 -21.48
C ASN A 68 -8.77 -5.20 -22.35
#